data_AF-A0A0C2ZYW4-F1
#
_entry.id   AF-A0A0C2ZYW4-F1
#
_cell.length_a   1.000
_cell.length_b   1.000
_cell.length_c   1.000
_cell.angle_alpha   90.00
_cell.angle_beta   90.00
_cell.angle_gamma   90.00
#
_symmetry.space_group_name_H-M   'P 1'
#
loop_
_entity.id
_entity.type
_entity.pdbx_description
1 polymer ?
#
loop_
_entity_poly.entity_id
_entity_poly.type
_entity_poly.pdbx_seq_one_letter_code
_entity_poly.pdbx_strand_id
1 'polypeptide(L)'
;MPGVGSKEALSFSGCTRDLLDFFTQFEDLAHSCGLTSSQQCCAVLQSINSATKQLWISLPEYEDADYDAFKARVLNEYPGAEKGVQFTYCDLEHIVLAHTKSDISTKTELMEFSCQFCPVATWLMRNNKLSKQEQDKLFWQGLPRHICHSISLQLQLKDPKKFDHTEHPNFKEVIKAGRIVLSNDRFDINKNDPVTLHL
;
A
#
# COMPACT_ATOMS: atom_id res chain seq x y z
N MET A 1 -17.74 10.34 -25.72
CA MET A 1 -17.60 10.41 -24.25
C MET A 1 -17.50 8.97 -23.73
N PRO A 2 -16.45 8.59 -22.99
CA PRO A 2 -16.43 7.29 -22.34
C PRO A 2 -17.47 7.25 -21.22
N GLY A 3 -18.18 6.13 -21.10
CA GLY A 3 -19.34 5.96 -20.22
C GLY A 3 -18.99 5.83 -18.74
N VAL A 4 -19.92 6.30 -17.91
CA VAL A 4 -19.99 6.07 -16.46
C VAL A 4 -19.89 4.56 -16.20
N GLY A 5 -18.77 4.11 -15.64
CA GLY A 5 -18.60 2.71 -15.23
C GLY A 5 -17.28 2.02 -15.54
N SER A 6 -16.21 2.72 -15.98
CA SER A 6 -14.88 2.10 -15.96
C SER A 6 -14.38 1.97 -14.51
N LYS A 7 -13.75 0.84 -14.20
CA LYS A 7 -13.17 0.47 -12.89
C LYS A 7 -11.99 1.36 -12.44
N GLU A 8 -11.82 2.52 -13.06
CA GLU A 8 -10.79 3.54 -12.79
C GLU A 8 -11.44 4.89 -12.47
N ALA A 9 -12.67 4.89 -11.95
CA ALA A 9 -13.31 6.10 -11.45
C ALA A 9 -12.56 6.55 -10.20
N LEU A 10 -11.75 7.61 -10.34
CA LEU A 10 -11.17 8.31 -9.21
C LEU A 10 -12.31 8.70 -8.26
N SER A 11 -12.24 8.21 -7.02
CA SER A 11 -13.30 8.42 -6.03
C SER A 11 -12.70 8.84 -4.71
N PHE A 12 -13.11 10.01 -4.20
CA PHE A 12 -12.69 10.48 -2.90
C PHE A 12 -13.55 9.84 -1.79
N SER A 13 -12.89 9.12 -0.88
CA SER A 13 -13.51 8.43 0.25
C SER A 13 -14.06 9.38 1.33
N GLY A 14 -13.68 10.66 1.31
CA GLY A 14 -13.95 11.61 2.40
C GLY A 14 -12.86 11.66 3.46
N CYS A 15 -11.83 10.81 3.36
CA CYS A 15 -10.70 10.80 4.28
C CYS A 15 -9.73 11.96 4.00
N THR A 16 -9.55 12.86 4.96
CA THR A 16 -8.62 14.01 4.88
C THR A 16 -7.21 13.62 4.43
N ARG A 17 -6.72 12.45 4.83
CA ARG A 17 -5.36 11.97 4.51
C ARG A 17 -5.16 11.66 3.03
N ASP A 18 -6.23 11.26 2.35
CA ASP A 18 -6.21 10.83 0.95
C ASP A 18 -6.47 12.01 0.00
N LEU A 19 -6.83 13.19 0.54
CA LEU A 19 -7.28 14.34 -0.24
C LEU A 19 -6.21 14.87 -1.19
N LEU A 20 -4.94 14.89 -0.75
CA LEU A 20 -3.82 15.39 -1.56
C LEU A 20 -3.48 14.42 -2.72
N ASP A 21 -3.48 13.12 -2.44
CA ASP A 21 -3.28 12.08 -3.45
C ASP A 21 -4.45 12.03 -4.44
N PHE A 22 -5.68 12.28 -3.97
CA PHE A 22 -6.86 12.43 -4.83
C PHE A 22 -6.72 13.61 -5.79
N PHE A 23 -6.37 14.80 -5.29
CA PHE A 23 -6.18 15.97 -6.16
C PHE A 23 -5.06 15.75 -7.17
N THR A 24 -3.95 15.14 -6.77
CA THR A 24 -2.83 14.82 -7.67
C THR A 24 -3.27 13.92 -8.82
N GLN A 25 -3.95 12.82 -8.52
CA GLN A 25 -4.46 11.90 -9.55
C GLN A 25 -5.52 12.56 -10.46
N PHE A 26 -6.37 13.41 -9.87
CA PHE A 26 -7.37 14.15 -10.64
C PHE A 26 -6.70 15.13 -11.61
N GLU A 27 -5.68 15.87 -11.16
CA GLU A 27 -4.96 16.84 -11.96
C GLU A 27 -4.22 16.19 -13.12
N ASP A 28 -3.58 15.04 -12.89
CA ASP A 28 -2.92 14.25 -13.94
C ASP A 28 -3.93 13.84 -15.04
N LEU A 29 -5.11 13.37 -14.64
CA LEU A 29 -6.20 13.02 -15.57
C LEU A 29 -6.75 14.26 -16.30
N ALA A 30 -7.01 15.35 -15.58
CA ALA A 30 -7.50 16.58 -16.15
C ALA A 30 -6.52 17.18 -17.16
N HIS A 31 -5.23 17.13 -16.86
CA HIS A 31 -4.16 17.57 -17.75
C HIS A 31 -4.10 16.71 -19.01
N SER A 32 -4.19 15.38 -18.87
CA SER A 32 -4.23 14.47 -20.01
C SER A 32 -5.43 14.69 -20.95
N CYS A 33 -6.53 15.19 -20.39
CA CYS A 33 -7.76 15.51 -21.14
C CYS A 33 -7.81 16.97 -21.63
N GLY A 34 -6.83 17.80 -21.29
CA GLY A 34 -6.80 19.22 -21.65
C GLY A 34 -7.96 20.04 -21.08
N LEU A 35 -8.44 19.69 -19.88
CA LEU A 35 -9.56 20.38 -19.25
C LEU A 35 -9.19 21.82 -18.85
N THR A 36 -10.13 22.75 -19.03
CA THR A 36 -10.02 24.12 -18.51
C THR A 36 -10.36 24.17 -17.01
N SER A 37 -10.00 25.24 -16.30
CA SER A 37 -10.28 25.40 -14.86
C SER A 37 -11.76 25.22 -14.50
N SER A 38 -12.67 25.81 -15.29
CA SER A 38 -14.11 25.63 -15.12
C SER A 38 -14.55 24.16 -15.28
N GLN A 39 -13.98 23.46 -16.27
CA GLN A 39 -14.25 22.04 -16.50
C GLN A 39 -13.69 21.17 -15.38
N GLN A 40 -12.53 21.52 -14.83
CA GLN A 40 -11.92 20.85 -13.68
C GLN A 40 -12.80 20.97 -12.44
N CYS A 41 -13.32 22.16 -12.12
CA CYS A 41 -14.26 22.35 -11.03
C CYS A 41 -15.52 21.48 -11.18
N CYS A 42 -16.06 21.34 -12.40
CA CYS A 42 -17.21 20.47 -12.63
C CYS A 42 -16.87 18.98 -12.54
N ALA A 43 -15.72 18.57 -13.09
CA ALA A 43 -15.31 17.17 -13.17
C ALA A 43 -14.89 16.61 -11.81
N VAL A 44 -14.25 17.42 -10.95
CA VAL A 44 -13.84 16.96 -9.62
C VAL A 44 -15.06 16.60 -8.76
N LEU A 45 -16.18 17.32 -8.92
CA LEU A 45 -17.44 17.03 -8.23
C LEU A 45 -18.14 15.75 -8.71
N GLN A 46 -17.72 15.16 -9.83
CA GLN A 46 -18.21 13.85 -10.29
C GLN A 46 -17.44 12.69 -9.64
N SER A 47 -16.28 13.00 -9.06
CA SER A 47 -15.33 12.05 -8.49
C SER A 47 -15.45 11.94 -6.96
N ILE A 48 -16.52 12.47 -6.37
CA ILE A 48 -16.73 12.54 -4.91
C ILE A 48 -18.16 12.11 -4.54
N ASN A 49 -18.35 11.72 -3.29
CA ASN A 49 -19.67 11.35 -2.77
C ASN A 49 -20.61 12.58 -2.63
N SER A 50 -21.92 12.33 -2.55
CA SER A 50 -22.94 13.38 -2.50
C SER A 50 -22.82 14.33 -1.30
N ALA A 51 -22.34 13.85 -0.14
CA ALA A 51 -22.19 14.69 1.05
C ALA A 51 -21.02 15.68 0.87
N THR A 52 -19.87 15.20 0.41
CA THR A 52 -18.70 16.04 0.10
C THR A 52 -19.02 17.04 -1.02
N LYS A 53 -19.79 16.61 -2.02
CA LYS A 53 -20.23 17.46 -3.14
C LYS A 53 -21.01 18.69 -2.68
N GLN A 54 -21.91 18.53 -1.70
CA GLN A 54 -22.67 19.67 -1.17
C GLN A 54 -21.75 20.69 -0.48
N LEU A 55 -20.76 20.22 0.27
CA LEU A 55 -19.78 21.10 0.92
C LEU A 55 -18.97 21.87 -0.13
N TRP A 56 -18.48 21.19 -1.15
CA TRP A 56 -17.60 21.79 -2.16
C TRP A 56 -18.35 22.78 -3.06
N ILE A 57 -19.61 22.51 -3.44
CA ILE A 57 -20.45 23.43 -4.22
C ILE A 57 -20.75 24.72 -3.42
N SER A 58 -20.79 24.64 -2.08
CA SER A 58 -21.08 25.81 -1.24
C SER A 58 -19.91 26.81 -1.13
N LEU A 59 -18.73 26.46 -1.65
CA LEU A 59 -17.57 27.34 -1.63
C LEU A 59 -17.68 28.41 -2.72
N PRO A 60 -17.50 29.71 -2.40
CA PRO A 60 -17.62 30.78 -3.39
C PRO A 60 -16.62 30.64 -4.54
N GLU A 61 -15.44 30.09 -4.28
CA GLU A 61 -14.39 29.86 -5.27
C GLU A 61 -14.81 28.86 -6.36
N TYR A 62 -15.87 28.07 -6.15
CA TYR A 62 -16.46 27.24 -7.20
C TYR A 62 -17.18 28.10 -8.25
N GLU A 63 -17.86 29.18 -7.84
CA GLU A 63 -18.60 30.08 -8.75
C GLU A 63 -17.64 30.90 -9.61
N ASP A 64 -16.46 31.25 -9.07
CA ASP A 64 -15.40 31.97 -9.78
C ASP A 64 -14.73 31.15 -10.89
N ALA A 65 -15.02 29.84 -10.95
CA ALA A 65 -14.46 28.89 -11.92
C ALA A 65 -12.91 28.82 -11.93
N ASP A 66 -12.29 29.24 -10.83
CA ASP A 66 -10.85 29.16 -10.59
C ASP A 66 -10.53 27.88 -9.81
N TYR A 67 -9.96 26.90 -10.51
CA TYR A 67 -9.64 25.60 -9.95
C TYR A 67 -8.56 25.67 -8.87
N ASP A 68 -7.56 26.55 -9.01
CA ASP A 68 -6.46 26.65 -8.06
C ASP A 68 -6.93 27.29 -6.75
N ALA A 69 -7.73 28.37 -6.84
CA ALA A 69 -8.37 28.99 -5.70
C ALA A 69 -9.34 28.03 -4.99
N PHE A 70 -10.14 27.30 -5.78
CA PHE A 70 -11.04 26.27 -5.28
C PHE A 70 -10.30 25.15 -4.55
N LYS A 71 -9.24 24.58 -5.14
CA LYS A 71 -8.41 23.53 -4.51
C LYS A 71 -7.79 24.03 -3.20
N ALA A 72 -7.25 25.25 -3.19
CA ALA A 72 -6.65 25.84 -1.99
C ALA A 72 -7.69 26.01 -0.87
N ARG A 73 -8.90 26.48 -1.21
CA ARG A 73 -9.99 26.59 -0.24
C ARG A 73 -10.41 25.22 0.28
N VAL A 74 -10.60 24.25 -0.61
CA VAL A 74 -10.95 22.87 -0.21
C VAL A 74 -9.89 22.32 0.73
N LEU A 75 -8.59 22.43 0.43
CA LEU A 75 -7.54 21.94 1.34
C LEU A 75 -7.61 22.62 2.73
N ASN A 76 -7.98 23.90 2.79
CA ASN A 76 -8.13 24.62 4.06
C ASN A 76 -9.35 24.16 4.89
N GLU A 77 -10.42 23.68 4.25
CA GLU A 77 -11.58 23.08 4.95
C GLU A 77 -11.26 21.70 5.56
N TYR A 78 -10.12 21.09 5.19
CA TYR A 78 -9.67 19.79 5.71
C TYR A 78 -8.33 19.93 6.45
N PRO A 79 -8.33 20.39 7.72
CA PRO A 79 -7.12 20.51 8.52
C PRO A 79 -6.32 19.21 8.56
N GLY A 80 -5.04 19.26 8.15
CA GLY A 80 -4.16 18.10 8.09
C GLY A 80 -4.08 17.43 6.72
N ALA A 81 -4.88 17.87 5.73
CA ALA A 81 -4.75 17.44 4.34
C ALA A 81 -3.39 17.83 3.74
N GLU A 82 -2.83 18.97 4.17
CA GLU A 82 -1.51 19.44 3.71
C GLU A 82 -0.38 18.46 4.03
N LYS A 83 -0.60 17.55 4.98
CA LYS A 83 0.39 16.57 5.41
C LYS A 83 0.33 15.26 4.60
N GLY A 84 -0.65 15.12 3.71
CA GLY A 84 -0.91 13.94 2.90
C GLY A 84 -1.18 12.68 3.73
N VAL A 85 -1.01 11.51 3.09
CA VAL A 85 -1.13 10.22 3.78
C VAL A 85 -0.05 10.14 4.85
N GLN A 86 -0.48 10.16 6.11
CA GLN A 86 0.40 9.95 7.25
C GLN A 86 0.28 8.53 7.78
N PHE A 87 1.41 7.85 7.83
CA PHE A 87 1.53 6.57 8.49
C PHE A 87 2.15 6.72 9.88
N THR A 88 1.74 5.87 10.79
CA THR A 88 2.31 5.76 12.12
C THR A 88 3.09 4.45 12.24
N TYR A 89 3.97 4.39 13.24
CA TYR A 89 4.65 3.14 13.57
C TYR A 89 3.63 2.02 13.92
N CYS A 90 2.53 2.38 14.58
CA CYS A 90 1.42 1.46 14.87
C CYS A 90 0.76 0.88 13.61
N ASP A 91 0.62 1.68 12.54
CA ASP A 91 0.07 1.18 11.27
C ASP A 91 0.99 0.09 10.68
N LEU A 92 2.31 0.29 10.79
CA LEU A 92 3.30 -0.70 10.35
C LEU A 92 3.25 -1.97 11.22
N GLU A 93 3.17 -1.82 12.55
CA GLU A 93 3.02 -2.96 13.47
C GLU A 93 1.73 -3.73 13.22
N HIS A 94 0.63 -3.05 12.89
CA HIS A 94 -0.62 -3.71 12.60
C HIS A 94 -0.53 -4.58 11.34
N ILE A 95 0.13 -4.09 10.29
CA ILE A 95 0.42 -4.88 9.08
C ILE A 95 1.26 -6.11 9.44
N VAL A 96 2.33 -5.93 10.23
CA VAL A 96 3.18 -7.03 10.69
C VAL A 96 2.34 -8.07 11.45
N LEU A 97 1.58 -7.66 12.45
CA LEU A 97 0.76 -8.55 13.29
C LEU A 97 -0.36 -9.27 12.51
N ALA A 98 -0.97 -8.60 11.54
CA ALA A 98 -1.99 -9.20 10.68
C ALA A 98 -1.41 -10.35 9.84
N HIS A 99 -0.17 -10.20 9.37
CA HIS A 99 0.52 -11.19 8.56
C HIS A 99 1.23 -12.27 9.39
N THR A 100 1.68 -11.98 10.62
CA THR A 100 2.20 -13.02 11.52
C THR A 100 1.12 -14.05 11.89
N LYS A 101 -0.15 -13.63 11.92
CA LYS A 101 -1.31 -14.50 12.20
C LYS A 101 -1.84 -15.21 10.94
N SER A 102 -1.58 -14.64 9.77
CA SER A 102 -1.94 -15.23 8.49
C SER A 102 -0.90 -16.26 8.07
N ASP A 103 -1.32 -17.36 7.46
CA ASP A 103 -0.40 -18.42 7.04
C ASP A 103 0.19 -18.09 5.66
N ILE A 104 1.15 -17.16 5.60
CA ILE A 104 1.89 -16.86 4.35
C ILE A 104 2.59 -18.15 3.91
N SER A 105 2.02 -18.83 2.92
CA SER A 105 2.49 -20.11 2.40
C SER A 105 2.82 -20.03 0.92
N THR A 106 2.33 -18.99 0.22
CA THR A 106 2.51 -18.82 -1.21
C THR A 106 3.31 -17.57 -1.55
N LYS A 107 3.92 -17.58 -2.73
CA LYS A 107 4.59 -16.40 -3.28
C LYS A 107 3.65 -15.20 -3.37
N THR A 108 2.39 -15.40 -3.72
CA THR A 108 1.40 -14.32 -3.86
C THR A 108 1.18 -13.64 -2.51
N GLU A 109 0.95 -14.41 -1.45
CA GLU A 109 0.76 -13.87 -0.09
C GLU A 109 2.01 -13.13 0.42
N LEU A 110 3.21 -13.64 0.12
CA LEU A 110 4.46 -12.93 0.45
C LEU A 110 4.54 -11.59 -0.28
N MET A 111 4.12 -11.54 -1.56
CA MET A 111 4.10 -10.29 -2.32
C MET A 111 3.03 -9.33 -1.81
N GLU A 112 1.84 -9.82 -1.45
CA GLU A 112 0.78 -9.02 -0.84
C GLU A 112 1.25 -8.37 0.48
N PHE A 113 1.86 -9.16 1.38
CA PHE A 113 2.48 -8.63 2.59
C PHE A 113 3.50 -7.53 2.25
N SER A 114 4.38 -7.79 1.28
CA SER A 114 5.40 -6.81 0.88
C SER A 114 4.79 -5.52 0.30
N CYS A 115 3.71 -5.63 -0.48
CA CYS A 115 3.01 -4.50 -1.07
C CYS A 115 2.29 -3.65 -0.02
N GLN A 116 1.78 -4.25 1.06
CA GLN A 116 1.20 -3.51 2.19
C GLN A 116 2.27 -2.87 3.07
N PHE A 117 3.37 -3.58 3.35
CA PHE A 117 4.44 -3.12 4.23
C PHE A 117 5.29 -2.00 3.62
N CYS A 118 5.65 -2.10 2.33
CA CYS A 118 6.62 -1.19 1.69
C CYS A 118 6.21 0.29 1.67
N PRO A 119 4.97 0.68 1.33
CA PRO A 119 4.56 2.07 1.31
C PRO A 119 4.67 2.73 2.69
N VAL A 120 4.17 2.03 3.72
CA VAL A 120 4.18 2.48 5.12
C VAL A 120 5.61 2.62 5.64
N ALA A 121 6.44 1.59 5.45
CA ALA A 121 7.84 1.61 5.87
C ALA A 121 8.65 2.70 5.15
N THR A 122 8.44 2.88 3.83
CA THR A 122 9.14 3.90 3.04
C THR A 122 8.78 5.30 3.51
N TRP A 123 7.49 5.55 3.79
CA TRP A 123 7.04 6.83 4.33
C TRP A 123 7.66 7.10 5.71
N LEU A 124 7.65 6.11 6.61
CA LEU A 124 8.24 6.27 7.94
C LEU A 124 9.75 6.51 7.88
N MET A 125 10.48 5.82 6.99
CA MET A 125 11.91 6.06 6.78
C MET A 125 12.20 7.46 6.25
N ARG A 126 11.45 7.93 5.24
CA ARG A 126 11.60 9.29 4.69
C ARG A 126 11.38 10.39 5.73
N ASN A 127 10.52 10.12 6.72
CA ASN A 127 10.21 11.03 7.82
C ASN A 127 11.08 10.80 9.07
N ASN A 128 12.16 10.02 8.98
CA ASN A 128 13.06 9.68 10.10
C ASN A 128 12.34 9.03 11.30
N LYS A 129 11.22 8.34 11.06
CA LYS A 129 10.42 7.62 12.07
C LYS A 129 10.68 6.11 12.10
N LEU A 130 11.51 5.61 11.19
CA LEU A 130 11.89 4.21 11.10
C LEU A 130 13.32 4.12 10.58
N SER A 131 14.20 3.44 11.30
CA SER A 131 15.56 3.16 10.85
C SER A 131 15.60 1.96 9.89
N LYS A 132 16.71 1.84 9.16
CA LYS A 132 16.92 0.69 8.25
C LYS A 132 16.93 -0.64 9.00
N GLN A 133 17.51 -0.67 10.21
CA GLN A 133 17.58 -1.86 11.04
C GLN A 133 16.20 -2.26 11.56
N GLU A 134 15.38 -1.30 12.00
CA GLU A 134 14.00 -1.55 12.43
C GLU A 134 13.12 -2.04 11.27
N GLN A 135 13.29 -1.49 10.06
CA GLN A 135 12.61 -1.99 8.87
C GLN A 135 12.92 -3.48 8.63
N ASP A 136 14.21 -3.83 8.63
CA ASP A 136 14.66 -5.21 8.38
C ASP A 136 14.12 -6.15 9.48
N LYS A 137 14.18 -5.73 10.75
CA LYS A 137 13.64 -6.47 11.90
C LYS A 137 12.12 -6.69 11.80
N LEU A 138 11.35 -5.63 11.58
CA LEU A 138 9.89 -5.68 11.55
C LEU A 138 9.39 -6.54 10.39
N PHE A 139 10.02 -6.42 9.22
CA PHE A 139 9.66 -7.26 8.09
C PHE A 139 9.92 -8.73 8.39
N TRP A 140 11.07 -9.06 8.99
CA TRP A 140 11.38 -10.43 9.41
C TRP A 140 10.41 -10.98 10.45
N GLN A 141 9.96 -10.16 11.41
CA GLN A 141 8.97 -10.54 12.41
C GLN A 141 7.56 -10.76 11.84
N GLY A 142 7.24 -10.14 10.71
CA GLY A 142 5.95 -10.32 10.03
C GLY A 142 5.80 -11.65 9.31
N LEU A 143 6.90 -12.37 9.09
CA LEU A 143 6.90 -13.63 8.37
C LEU A 143 6.65 -14.83 9.31
N PRO A 144 5.89 -15.86 8.85
CA PRO A 144 5.75 -17.10 9.58
C PRO A 144 7.10 -17.79 9.82
N ARG A 145 7.22 -18.48 10.96
CA ARG A 145 8.47 -19.16 11.36
C ARG A 145 9.00 -20.14 10.31
N HIS A 146 8.11 -20.87 9.63
CA HIS A 146 8.49 -21.85 8.61
C HIS A 146 9.09 -21.16 7.37
N ILE A 147 8.53 -20.02 6.96
CA ILE A 147 9.10 -19.18 5.89
C ILE A 147 10.45 -18.59 6.30
N CYS A 148 10.56 -18.05 7.51
CA CYS A 148 11.84 -17.57 8.05
C CYS A 148 12.92 -18.65 8.02
N HIS A 149 12.57 -19.89 8.39
CA HIS A 149 13.49 -21.01 8.33
C HIS A 149 13.95 -21.31 6.91
N SER A 150 13.02 -21.47 5.97
CA SER A 150 13.33 -21.76 4.57
C SER A 150 14.13 -20.64 3.90
N ILE A 151 13.83 -19.38 4.21
CA ILE A 151 14.62 -18.22 3.74
C ILE A 151 16.02 -18.24 4.31
N SER A 152 16.17 -18.54 5.60
CA SER A 152 17.49 -18.61 6.26
C SER A 152 18.37 -19.68 5.61
N LEU A 153 17.81 -20.87 5.35
CA LEU A 153 18.50 -21.94 4.62
C LEU A 153 18.93 -21.48 3.22
N GLN A 154 18.03 -20.81 2.50
CA GLN A 154 18.34 -20.33 1.15
C GLN A 154 19.43 -19.25 1.14
N LEU A 155 19.44 -18.37 2.14
CA LEU A 155 20.48 -17.35 2.30
C LEU A 155 21.82 -17.99 2.67
N GLN A 156 21.81 -18.99 3.56
CA GLN A 156 23.01 -19.74 3.96
C GLN A 156 23.62 -20.49 2.76
N LEU A 157 22.80 -21.11 1.91
CA LEU A 157 23.29 -21.79 0.69
C LEU A 157 23.95 -20.83 -0.29
N LYS A 158 23.41 -19.60 -0.38
CA LYS A 158 23.91 -18.58 -1.31
C LYS A 158 25.23 -17.95 -0.84
N ASP A 159 25.38 -17.70 0.45
CA ASP A 159 26.61 -17.13 1.02
C ASP A 159 26.83 -17.55 2.48
N PRO A 160 27.44 -18.73 2.73
CA PRO A 160 27.63 -19.28 4.06
C PRO A 160 28.51 -18.42 4.98
N LYS A 161 29.39 -17.57 4.42
CA LYS A 161 30.33 -16.76 5.20
C LYS A 161 29.75 -15.43 5.66
N LYS A 162 28.67 -14.97 5.02
CA LYS A 162 28.03 -13.69 5.29
C LYS A 162 26.76 -13.83 6.14
N PHE A 163 26.20 -15.03 6.24
CA PHE A 163 24.97 -15.26 6.99
C PHE A 163 25.26 -15.38 8.49
N ASP A 164 24.84 -14.38 9.25
CA ASP A 164 24.81 -14.43 10.71
C ASP A 164 23.43 -14.92 11.17
N HIS A 165 23.39 -16.04 11.90
CA HIS A 165 22.16 -16.62 12.45
C HIS A 165 21.58 -15.80 13.62
N THR A 166 22.34 -14.84 14.16
CA THR A 166 21.96 -14.04 15.32
C THR A 166 21.29 -12.71 14.94
N GLU A 167 21.44 -12.27 13.68
CA GLU A 167 20.86 -11.04 13.17
C GLU A 167 19.70 -11.30 12.19
N HIS A 168 18.77 -10.35 12.12
CA HIS A 168 17.71 -10.40 11.12
C HIS A 168 18.28 -10.09 9.72
N PRO A 169 17.96 -10.87 8.68
CA PRO A 169 18.51 -10.61 7.36
C PRO A 169 17.99 -9.30 6.77
N ASN A 170 18.74 -8.73 5.82
CA ASN A 170 18.32 -7.51 5.15
C ASN A 170 17.01 -7.70 4.39
N PHE A 171 16.08 -6.74 4.51
CA PHE A 171 14.76 -6.76 3.86
C PHE A 171 14.81 -7.16 2.38
N LYS A 172 15.74 -6.60 1.60
CA LYS A 172 15.83 -6.88 0.16
C LYS A 172 16.25 -8.31 -0.12
N GLU A 173 17.16 -8.85 0.68
CA GLU A 173 17.60 -10.24 0.57
C GLU A 173 16.49 -11.21 1.01
N VAL A 174 15.72 -10.87 2.05
CA VAL A 174 14.54 -11.65 2.46
C VAL A 174 13.52 -11.76 1.34
N ILE A 175 13.15 -10.65 0.70
CA ILE A 175 12.22 -10.66 -0.45
C ILE A 175 12.76 -11.51 -1.60
N LYS A 176 14.05 -11.37 -1.92
CA LYS A 176 14.68 -12.12 -3.01
C LYS A 176 14.72 -13.62 -2.73
N ALA A 177 15.16 -14.01 -1.54
CA ALA A 177 15.22 -15.41 -1.12
C ALA A 177 13.81 -16.01 -0.96
N GLY A 178 12.88 -15.28 -0.36
CA GLY A 178 11.49 -15.70 -0.21
C GLY A 178 10.79 -15.97 -1.53
N ARG A 179 11.02 -15.14 -2.56
CA ARG A 179 10.53 -15.43 -3.92
C ARG A 179 11.08 -16.74 -4.46
N ILE A 180 12.34 -17.09 -4.19
CA ILE A 180 12.93 -18.33 -4.69
C ILE A 180 12.35 -19.53 -3.94
N VAL A 181 12.33 -19.46 -2.60
CA VAL A 181 11.76 -20.49 -1.73
C VAL A 181 10.32 -20.83 -2.15
N LEU A 182 9.47 -19.80 -2.27
CA LEU A 182 8.06 -19.94 -2.59
C LEU A 182 7.76 -20.07 -4.10
N SER A 183 8.75 -19.92 -4.98
CA SER A 183 8.60 -20.35 -6.38
C SER A 183 9.04 -21.79 -6.58
N ASN A 184 9.80 -22.34 -5.62
CA ASN A 184 10.38 -23.67 -5.68
C ASN A 184 9.62 -24.60 -4.73
N ASP A 185 8.29 -24.45 -4.62
CA ASP A 185 7.36 -25.38 -3.97
C ASP A 185 7.44 -26.77 -4.64
N ARG A 186 8.57 -27.44 -4.42
CA ARG A 186 8.79 -28.88 -4.48
C ARG A 186 8.29 -29.55 -3.20
N PHE A 187 7.53 -28.81 -2.39
CA PHE A 187 6.80 -29.29 -1.23
C PHE A 187 5.34 -28.85 -1.34
N ASP A 188 4.72 -29.14 -2.50
CA ASP A 188 3.34 -29.62 -2.49
C ASP A 188 3.30 -30.81 -1.53
N ILE A 189 3.07 -30.56 -0.24
CA ILE A 189 2.59 -31.60 0.65
C ILE A 189 1.20 -31.90 0.14
N ASN A 190 1.13 -32.96 -0.65
CA ASN A 190 -0.06 -33.67 -1.08
C ASN A 190 -1.17 -33.55 -0.02
N LYS A 191 -2.08 -32.60 -0.25
CA LYS A 191 -3.34 -32.48 0.50
C LYS A 191 -4.47 -33.17 -0.26
N ASN A 192 -4.12 -34.21 -1.03
CA ASN A 192 -5.04 -35.14 -1.67
C ASN A 192 -4.26 -36.42 -2.01
N ASP A 193 -4.31 -37.41 -1.13
CA ASP A 193 -4.54 -38.78 -1.57
C ASP A 193 -5.08 -39.65 -0.42
N PRO A 194 -5.93 -40.64 -0.75
CA PRO A 194 -7.06 -41.08 0.07
C PRO A 194 -6.71 -42.32 0.89
N VAL A 195 -7.13 -42.35 2.15
CA VAL A 195 -7.09 -43.60 2.93
C VAL A 195 -8.33 -44.41 2.58
N THR A 196 -8.25 -45.18 1.49
CA THR A 196 -9.11 -46.35 1.28
C THR A 196 -8.64 -47.44 2.23
N LEU A 197 -9.23 -47.50 3.43
CA LEU A 197 -9.20 -48.68 4.27
C LEU A 197 -10.29 -49.63 3.76
N HIS A 198 -9.90 -50.60 2.93
CA HIS A 198 -10.67 -51.81 2.76
C HIS A 198 -10.47 -52.69 4.01
N LEU A 199 -11.56 -52.98 4.71
CA LEU A 199 -11.75 -54.17 5.53
C LEU A 199 -12.77 -55.05 4.84
#